data_AF-A0A2C9WKS7-F1
#
_entry.id   AF-A0A2C9WKS7-F1
#
_cell.length_a   1.000
_cell.length_b   1.000
_cell.length_c   1.000
_cell.angle_alpha   90.00
_cell.angle_beta   90.00
_cell.angle_gamma   90.00
#
_symmetry.space_group_name_H-M   'P 1'
#
loop_
_entity.id
_entity.type
_entity.pdbx_description
1 polymer ?
#
loop_
_entity_poly.entity_id
_entity_poly.type
_entity_poly.pdbx_seq_one_letter_code
_entity_poly.pdbx_strand_id
1 'polypeptide(L)'
;MMLKHGNTDIEGVDSTNACYGGTAALFNCVNWVESSSWDGRYGLVVCTDSAVYAEGPARPTGGAAAIAMLIGPDAPIAFESKFRGSHMSHAYDFYKPNLASEYPVVDGKLSQTCYLMALDSCYKHFCAKYEKLEGKQFSISDAEYFVFHSPYNKLVQKSFGRLVFNDFVRNASSIDETAKEKLAPFSTLSGDESYQNRDLEKASQQVAKALYDAKVQPTTLIPKQVGNMYTASLYAAFASLLHNKHTELAGKRVILFSYGSGLTATMFSLRLNEGQHPFSLSNIASVMNVAGKLKARHEFAPEKFVDILKLMEHRYGAKDFVTSKDCSLLASGTYYLTEVDTMYRRFYAQKAVGNTVENGSLANGHS
;
A
#
# COMPACT_ATOMS: atom_id res chain seq x y z
N MET A 1 20.52 -12.94 -9.51
CA MET A 1 20.95 -11.54 -9.29
C MET A 1 21.98 -11.47 -8.17
N MET A 2 21.70 -12.01 -6.99
CA MET A 2 22.60 -11.96 -5.81
C MET A 2 23.94 -12.72 -5.96
N LEU A 3 23.94 -13.93 -6.55
CA LEU A 3 25.16 -14.72 -6.77
C LEU A 3 26.22 -13.95 -7.58
N LYS A 4 25.80 -13.11 -8.54
CA LYS A 4 26.71 -12.31 -9.38
C LYS A 4 27.47 -11.24 -8.58
N HIS A 5 26.99 -10.90 -7.38
CA HIS A 5 27.60 -9.91 -6.48
C HIS A 5 28.13 -10.53 -5.18
N GLY A 6 28.16 -11.87 -5.07
CA GLY A 6 28.79 -12.58 -3.96
C GLY A 6 28.08 -12.53 -2.60
N ASN A 7 26.90 -11.90 -2.50
CA ASN A 7 26.13 -11.84 -1.25
C ASN A 7 24.95 -12.82 -1.29
N THR A 8 25.11 -14.02 -0.73
CA THR A 8 24.08 -15.07 -0.72
C THR A 8 23.54 -15.41 0.67
N ASP A 9 24.16 -14.88 1.72
CA ASP A 9 23.71 -15.04 3.10
C ASP A 9 22.72 -13.93 3.44
N ILE A 10 21.46 -14.13 3.05
CA ILE A 10 20.36 -13.18 3.20
C ILE A 10 19.13 -13.94 3.70
N GLU A 11 18.64 -13.58 4.88
CA GLU A 11 17.41 -14.15 5.44
C GLU A 11 16.14 -13.60 4.74
N GLY A 12 15.03 -14.32 4.94
CA GLY A 12 13.72 -13.92 4.45
C GLY A 12 13.26 -14.69 3.22
N VAL A 13 11.94 -14.84 3.12
CA VAL A 13 11.21 -15.49 2.03
C VAL A 13 9.90 -14.73 1.79
N ASP A 14 9.05 -15.24 0.91
CA ASP A 14 7.76 -14.63 0.60
C ASP A 14 6.76 -14.78 1.78
N SER A 15 6.03 -13.71 2.07
CA SER A 15 4.95 -13.68 3.05
C SER A 15 3.61 -13.39 2.37
N THR A 16 2.65 -14.30 2.50
CA THR A 16 1.41 -14.25 1.71
C THR A 16 0.16 -14.32 2.59
N ASN A 17 -0.65 -13.28 2.53
CA ASN A 17 -2.10 -13.34 2.76
C ASN A 17 -2.76 -12.14 2.03
N ALA A 18 -3.26 -12.38 0.81
CA ALA A 18 -3.87 -11.35 -0.03
C ALA A 18 -3.03 -10.04 -0.03
N CYS A 19 -3.68 -8.87 0.07
CA CYS A 19 -3.03 -7.56 0.10
C CYS A 19 -2.21 -7.28 1.39
N TYR A 20 -2.17 -8.18 2.37
CA TYR A 20 -1.47 -7.96 3.65
C TYR A 20 0.00 -8.41 3.62
N GLY A 21 0.40 -9.23 2.64
CA GLY A 21 1.74 -9.84 2.58
C GLY A 21 2.91 -8.85 2.74
N GLY A 22 2.79 -7.67 2.13
CA GLY A 22 3.79 -6.60 2.27
C GLY A 22 3.93 -6.07 3.71
N THR A 23 2.82 -6.01 4.46
CA THR A 23 2.83 -5.61 5.89
C THR A 23 3.38 -6.71 6.78
N ALA A 24 3.09 -7.97 6.48
CA ALA A 24 3.73 -9.08 7.17
C ALA A 24 5.27 -9.05 6.97
N ALA A 25 5.73 -8.90 5.74
CA ALA A 25 7.16 -8.80 5.42
C ALA A 25 7.81 -7.59 6.09
N LEU A 26 7.12 -6.43 6.12
CA LEU A 26 7.59 -5.24 6.81
C LEU A 26 7.78 -5.47 8.32
N PHE A 27 6.79 -6.06 8.99
CA PHE A 27 6.91 -6.39 10.41
C PHE A 27 8.00 -7.42 10.68
N ASN A 28 8.11 -8.47 9.85
CA ASN A 28 9.19 -9.45 9.98
C ASN A 28 10.56 -8.78 9.90
N CYS A 29 10.72 -7.84 8.96
CA CYS A 29 11.97 -7.12 8.75
C CYS A 29 12.32 -6.18 9.90
N VAL A 30 11.35 -5.41 10.41
CA VAL A 30 11.55 -4.57 11.61
C VAL A 30 11.90 -5.43 12.83
N ASN A 31 11.16 -6.52 13.05
CA ASN A 31 11.44 -7.44 14.16
C ASN A 31 12.83 -8.08 14.02
N TRP A 32 13.28 -8.40 12.81
CA TRP A 32 14.62 -8.93 12.55
C TRP A 32 15.70 -7.90 12.91
N VAL A 33 15.55 -6.64 12.49
CA VAL A 33 16.47 -5.54 12.88
C VAL A 33 16.52 -5.35 14.40
N GLU A 34 15.39 -5.51 15.10
CA GLU A 34 15.31 -5.41 16.56
C GLU A 34 15.76 -6.70 17.30
N SER A 35 16.08 -7.78 16.59
CA SER A 35 16.37 -9.09 17.18
C SER A 35 17.87 -9.29 17.53
N SER A 36 18.15 -10.31 18.33
CA SER A 36 19.53 -10.76 18.59
C SER A 36 20.23 -11.37 17.37
N SER A 37 19.48 -11.72 16.31
CA SER A 37 20.01 -12.26 15.07
C SER A 37 20.38 -11.16 14.06
N TRP A 38 20.13 -9.89 14.38
CA TRP A 38 20.54 -8.79 13.50
C TRP A 38 22.05 -8.71 13.40
N ASP A 39 22.57 -8.66 12.18
CA ASP A 39 23.99 -8.66 11.88
C ASP A 39 24.53 -7.28 11.48
N GLY A 40 23.75 -6.22 11.71
CA GLY A 40 24.10 -4.84 11.36
C GLY A 40 23.75 -4.43 9.92
N ARG A 41 23.30 -5.35 9.06
CA ARG A 41 22.93 -5.02 7.67
C ARG A 41 21.50 -4.48 7.57
N TYR A 42 21.20 -3.81 6.46
CA TYR A 42 19.84 -3.37 6.18
C TYR A 42 18.92 -4.54 5.83
N GLY A 43 17.67 -4.41 6.24
CA GLY A 43 16.59 -5.21 5.68
C GLY A 43 16.01 -4.57 4.41
N LEU A 44 15.51 -5.39 3.48
CA LEU A 44 14.85 -4.91 2.27
C LEU A 44 13.49 -5.61 2.12
N VAL A 45 12.43 -4.83 2.13
CA VAL A 45 11.05 -5.32 1.94
C VAL A 45 10.60 -4.95 0.54
N VAL A 46 10.09 -5.92 -0.22
CA VAL A 46 9.49 -5.70 -1.54
C VAL A 46 8.03 -6.12 -1.52
N CYS A 47 7.14 -5.18 -1.80
CA CYS A 47 5.72 -5.43 -2.03
C CYS A 47 5.49 -5.34 -3.54
N THR A 48 4.99 -6.39 -4.20
CA THR A 48 4.83 -6.40 -5.65
C THR A 48 3.60 -7.19 -6.06
N ASP A 49 2.76 -6.60 -6.91
CA ASP A 49 1.56 -7.25 -7.41
C ASP A 49 1.12 -6.68 -8.77
N SER A 50 0.39 -7.53 -9.50
CA SER A 50 -0.43 -7.17 -10.65
C SER A 50 -1.87 -7.59 -10.36
N ALA A 51 -2.72 -6.62 -10.03
CA ALA A 51 -4.12 -6.83 -9.74
C ALA A 51 -4.93 -6.87 -11.05
N VAL A 52 -5.28 -8.07 -11.49
CA VAL A 52 -6.03 -8.32 -12.72
C VAL A 52 -7.34 -9.05 -12.39
N TYR A 53 -8.41 -8.67 -13.08
CA TYR A 53 -9.75 -9.23 -12.89
C TYR A 53 -10.36 -9.63 -14.23
N ALA A 54 -11.22 -10.64 -14.18
CA ALA A 54 -12.04 -11.09 -15.30
C ALA A 54 -12.94 -9.96 -15.84
N GLU A 55 -13.61 -10.22 -16.95
CA GLU A 55 -14.66 -9.31 -17.44
C GLU A 55 -15.74 -9.06 -16.39
N GLY A 56 -16.15 -7.80 -16.27
CA GLY A 56 -17.20 -7.39 -15.33
C GLY A 56 -16.79 -6.20 -14.47
N PRO A 57 -17.58 -5.92 -13.41
CA PRO A 57 -17.51 -4.67 -12.66
C PRO A 57 -16.22 -4.52 -11.82
N ALA A 58 -15.45 -5.59 -11.61
CA ALA A 58 -14.19 -5.55 -10.88
C ALA A 58 -13.00 -5.10 -11.75
N ARG A 59 -13.05 -5.30 -13.08
CA ARG A 59 -11.95 -4.96 -14.02
C ARG A 59 -11.41 -3.53 -13.85
N PRO A 60 -12.26 -2.48 -13.70
CA PRO A 60 -11.78 -1.10 -13.53
C PRO A 60 -11.03 -0.84 -12.22
N THR A 61 -11.02 -1.79 -11.27
CA THR A 61 -10.30 -1.67 -10.01
C THR A 61 -8.90 -2.28 -10.03
N GLY A 62 -8.47 -2.84 -11.17
CA GLY A 62 -7.11 -3.37 -11.35
C GLY A 62 -6.01 -2.31 -11.27
N GLY A 63 -4.76 -2.77 -11.28
CA GLY A 63 -3.57 -1.93 -11.19
C GLY A 63 -2.33 -2.78 -10.97
N ALA A 64 -1.13 -2.20 -11.10
CA ALA A 64 0.11 -2.94 -10.89
C ALA A 64 1.21 -2.00 -10.39
N ALA A 65 1.96 -2.44 -9.38
CA ALA A 65 3.14 -1.74 -8.91
C ALA A 65 4.03 -2.65 -8.06
N ALA A 66 5.28 -2.23 -7.89
CA ALA A 66 6.17 -2.72 -6.86
C ALA A 66 6.71 -1.55 -6.03
N ILE A 67 6.83 -1.75 -4.72
CA ILE A 67 7.46 -0.82 -3.79
C ILE A 67 8.53 -1.56 -3.01
N ALA A 68 9.73 -0.98 -2.97
CA ALA A 68 10.84 -1.44 -2.16
C ALA A 68 11.07 -0.48 -1.00
N MET A 69 11.23 -1.01 0.22
CA MET A 69 11.49 -0.25 1.44
C MET A 69 12.77 -0.79 2.08
N LEU A 70 13.75 0.09 2.29
CA LEU A 70 14.96 -0.23 3.05
C LEU A 70 14.69 0.01 4.54
N ILE A 71 15.00 -0.97 5.38
CA ILE A 71 14.69 -0.98 6.82
C ILE A 71 16.01 -1.01 7.60
N GLY A 72 16.11 -0.15 8.61
CA GLY A 72 17.29 -0.04 9.47
C GLY A 72 17.06 0.89 10.66
N PRO A 73 18.04 0.99 11.56
CA PRO A 73 17.98 1.90 12.71
C PRO A 73 18.01 3.38 12.27
N ASP A 74 17.66 4.28 13.19
CA ASP A 74 17.74 5.74 13.01
C ASP A 74 16.97 6.28 11.79
N ALA A 75 15.87 5.61 11.43
CA ALA A 75 15.08 5.94 10.25
C ALA A 75 14.30 7.27 10.40
N PRO A 76 14.13 8.05 9.31
CA PRO A 76 13.23 9.22 9.28
C PRO A 76 11.76 8.82 9.46
N ILE A 77 11.44 7.54 9.26
CA ILE A 77 10.08 6.99 9.36
C ILE A 77 10.18 5.83 10.36
N ALA A 78 10.01 6.16 11.64
CA ALA A 78 10.19 5.21 12.73
C ALA A 78 8.87 4.54 13.11
N PHE A 79 8.91 3.26 13.43
CA PHE A 79 7.76 2.56 14.00
C PHE A 79 7.52 3.02 15.44
N GLU A 80 6.26 3.30 15.79
CA GLU A 80 5.87 3.36 17.18
C GLU A 80 5.47 1.94 17.61
N SER A 81 6.45 1.09 17.88
CA SER A 81 6.33 -0.39 17.89
C SER A 81 5.19 -0.96 18.76
N LYS A 82 4.79 -0.23 19.82
CA LYS A 82 3.69 -0.64 20.71
C LYS A 82 2.30 -0.20 20.24
N PHE A 83 2.20 0.79 19.36
CA PHE A 83 0.95 1.31 18.80
C PHE A 83 0.57 0.56 17.53
N ARG A 84 0.00 -0.64 17.73
CA ARG A 84 -0.53 -1.50 16.67
C ARG A 84 -1.74 -2.32 17.13
N GLY A 85 -2.78 -2.43 16.32
CA GLY A 85 -3.94 -3.29 16.55
C GLY A 85 -4.18 -4.20 15.36
N SER A 86 -4.20 -5.52 15.56
CA SER A 86 -4.39 -6.52 14.51
C SER A 86 -5.71 -7.24 14.67
N HIS A 87 -6.28 -7.68 13.56
CA HIS A 87 -7.48 -8.52 13.51
C HIS A 87 -7.30 -9.56 12.40
N MET A 88 -7.52 -10.82 12.72
CA MET A 88 -7.46 -11.93 11.77
C MET A 88 -8.67 -12.82 12.02
N SER A 89 -9.29 -13.29 10.95
CA SER A 89 -10.47 -14.15 11.02
C SER A 89 -10.54 -15.02 9.78
N HIS A 90 -11.25 -16.13 9.83
CA HIS A 90 -11.55 -16.91 8.64
C HIS A 90 -12.74 -16.29 7.89
N ALA A 91 -12.55 -15.94 6.63
CA ALA A 91 -13.55 -15.35 5.75
C ALA A 91 -13.33 -15.75 4.29
N TYR A 92 -14.40 -15.80 3.50
CA TYR A 92 -14.37 -16.07 2.05
C TYR A 92 -14.82 -14.84 1.25
N ASP A 93 -14.33 -13.66 1.63
CA ASP A 93 -14.71 -12.40 1.00
C ASP A 93 -14.04 -12.17 -0.36
N PHE A 94 -12.77 -12.59 -0.48
CA PHE A 94 -12.00 -12.63 -1.71
C PHE A 94 -10.89 -13.67 -1.57
N TYR A 95 -10.77 -14.57 -2.54
CA TYR A 95 -9.77 -15.64 -2.54
C TYR A 95 -9.50 -16.16 -3.96
N LYS A 96 -8.38 -16.87 -4.15
CA LYS A 96 -7.97 -17.45 -5.46
C LYS A 96 -7.92 -18.98 -5.36
N PRO A 97 -9.07 -19.68 -5.39
CA PRO A 97 -9.11 -21.13 -5.26
C PRO A 97 -8.72 -21.86 -6.55
N ASN A 98 -8.89 -21.21 -7.70
CA ASN A 98 -8.54 -21.77 -9.00
C ASN A 98 -7.08 -21.47 -9.35
N LEU A 99 -6.20 -22.43 -9.13
CA LEU A 99 -4.76 -22.28 -9.35
C LEU A 99 -4.38 -22.03 -10.82
N ALA A 100 -5.25 -22.41 -11.77
CA ALA A 100 -5.02 -22.23 -13.20
C ALA A 100 -5.48 -20.85 -13.72
N SER A 101 -6.11 -20.02 -12.89
CA SER A 101 -6.59 -18.69 -13.27
C SER A 101 -5.93 -17.59 -12.43
N GLU A 102 -5.62 -16.46 -13.06
CA GLU A 102 -5.16 -15.26 -12.34
C GLU A 102 -6.29 -14.59 -11.55
N TYR A 103 -7.54 -14.86 -11.94
CA TYR A 103 -8.72 -14.16 -11.45
C TYR A 103 -9.21 -14.69 -10.10
N PRO A 104 -9.59 -13.80 -9.18
CA PRO A 104 -10.14 -14.18 -7.88
C PRO A 104 -11.62 -14.53 -7.95
N VAL A 105 -12.08 -15.33 -6.99
CA VAL A 105 -13.48 -15.40 -6.57
C VAL A 105 -13.72 -14.28 -5.56
N VAL A 106 -14.75 -13.46 -5.79
CA VAL A 106 -15.02 -12.25 -4.99
C VAL A 106 -16.50 -12.17 -4.62
N ASP A 107 -16.78 -12.07 -3.33
CA ASP A 107 -18.06 -11.57 -2.82
C ASP A 107 -17.89 -10.09 -2.46
N GLY A 108 -18.26 -9.20 -3.39
CA GLY A 108 -18.03 -7.77 -3.24
C GLY A 108 -18.81 -7.11 -2.09
N LYS A 109 -19.94 -7.69 -1.65
CA LYS A 109 -20.68 -7.21 -0.48
C LYS A 109 -19.96 -7.64 0.78
N LEU A 110 -19.62 -8.92 0.89
CA LEU A 110 -18.90 -9.47 2.03
C LEU A 110 -17.53 -8.81 2.20
N SER A 111 -16.81 -8.54 1.11
CA SER A 111 -15.50 -7.87 1.15
C SER A 111 -15.54 -6.48 1.78
N GLN A 112 -16.58 -5.68 1.51
CA GLN A 112 -16.75 -4.39 2.18
C GLN A 112 -17.06 -4.56 3.68
N THR A 113 -17.93 -5.50 4.04
CA THR A 113 -18.26 -5.81 5.44
C THR A 113 -17.03 -6.28 6.21
N CYS A 114 -16.29 -7.26 5.67
CA CYS A 114 -15.06 -7.78 6.25
C CYS A 114 -13.99 -6.71 6.43
N TYR A 115 -13.80 -5.83 5.43
CA TYR A 115 -12.87 -4.70 5.52
C TYR A 115 -13.22 -3.75 6.67
N LEU A 116 -14.48 -3.32 6.77
CA LEU A 116 -14.91 -2.37 7.82
C LEU A 116 -14.92 -3.01 9.21
N MET A 117 -15.28 -4.29 9.32
CA MET A 117 -15.17 -5.05 10.56
C MET A 117 -13.72 -5.14 11.05
N ALA A 118 -12.80 -5.46 10.14
CA ALA A 118 -11.38 -5.53 10.46
C ALA A 118 -10.83 -4.14 10.84
N LEU A 119 -11.29 -3.07 10.18
CA LEU A 119 -10.95 -1.69 10.52
C LEU A 119 -11.37 -1.33 11.95
N ASP A 120 -12.63 -1.60 12.30
CA ASP A 120 -13.16 -1.34 13.64
C ASP A 120 -12.38 -2.10 14.72
N SER A 121 -12.13 -3.40 14.50
CA SER A 121 -11.39 -4.22 15.45
C SER A 121 -9.93 -3.75 15.60
N CYS A 122 -9.25 -3.45 14.49
CA CYS A 122 -7.88 -2.93 14.52
C CYS A 122 -7.82 -1.57 15.23
N TYR A 123 -8.75 -0.67 14.94
CA TYR A 123 -8.83 0.65 15.58
C TYR A 123 -9.10 0.53 17.08
N LYS A 124 -10.03 -0.33 17.49
CA LYS A 124 -10.31 -0.62 18.91
C LYS A 124 -9.06 -1.12 19.64
N HIS A 125 -8.34 -2.10 19.07
CA HIS A 125 -7.11 -2.62 19.67
C HIS A 125 -5.99 -1.58 19.71
N PHE A 126 -5.87 -0.76 18.68
CA PHE A 126 -4.94 0.35 18.63
C PHE A 126 -5.23 1.36 19.75
N CYS A 127 -6.49 1.82 19.86
CA CYS A 127 -6.93 2.77 20.88
C CYS A 127 -6.67 2.23 22.30
N ALA A 128 -7.00 0.97 22.57
CA ALA A 128 -6.78 0.37 23.88
C ALA A 128 -5.29 0.35 24.28
N LYS A 129 -4.39 0.07 23.32
CA LYS A 129 -2.93 0.12 23.59
C LYS A 129 -2.43 1.54 23.79
N TYR A 130 -2.94 2.48 22.99
CA TYR A 130 -2.62 3.89 23.14
C TYR A 130 -3.04 4.43 24.50
N GLU A 131 -4.29 4.19 24.90
CA GLU A 131 -4.85 4.57 26.20
C GLU A 131 -4.04 4.04 27.37
N LYS A 132 -3.63 2.76 27.30
CA LYS A 132 -2.80 2.14 28.33
C LYS A 132 -1.42 2.79 28.47
N LEU A 133 -0.82 3.26 27.37
CA LEU A 133 0.56 3.73 27.35
C LEU A 133 0.67 5.25 27.54
N GLU A 134 -0.27 6.01 26.97
CA GLU A 134 -0.28 7.48 27.00
C GLU A 134 -1.20 8.04 28.10
N GLY A 135 -2.02 7.19 28.73
CA GLY A 135 -2.97 7.62 29.77
C GLY A 135 -4.10 8.52 29.25
N LYS A 136 -4.33 8.57 27.93
CA LYS A 136 -5.37 9.39 27.30
C LYS A 136 -6.10 8.62 26.20
N GLN A 137 -7.39 8.93 26.01
CA GLN A 137 -8.20 8.35 24.93
C GLN A 137 -7.63 8.72 23.56
N PHE A 138 -7.40 7.73 22.70
CA PHE A 138 -7.03 8.01 21.31
C PHE A 138 -8.24 8.48 20.52
N SER A 139 -8.04 9.46 19.65
CA SER A 139 -9.00 9.92 18.65
C SER A 139 -8.31 10.20 17.31
N ILE A 140 -9.09 10.43 16.25
CA ILE A 140 -8.56 10.88 14.95
C ILE A 140 -7.78 12.21 15.03
N SER A 141 -7.91 12.97 16.11
CA SER A 141 -7.15 14.20 16.35
C SER A 141 -5.71 13.92 16.81
N ASP A 142 -5.42 12.73 17.35
CA ASP A 142 -4.10 12.35 17.89
C ASP A 142 -3.09 11.88 16.83
N ALA A 143 -3.47 11.91 15.55
CA ALA A 143 -2.59 11.66 14.43
C ALA A 143 -2.85 12.64 13.29
N GLU A 144 -1.78 13.10 12.63
CA GLU A 144 -1.88 14.06 11.53
C GLU A 144 -2.39 13.44 10.25
N TYR A 145 -2.01 12.19 9.94
CA TYR A 145 -2.42 11.53 8.71
C TYR A 145 -2.86 10.09 8.93
N PHE A 146 -3.81 9.65 8.10
CA PHE A 146 -4.30 8.27 8.05
C PHE A 146 -4.16 7.73 6.62
N VAL A 147 -3.43 6.64 6.48
CA VAL A 147 -3.16 5.96 5.22
C VAL A 147 -3.85 4.60 5.25
N PHE A 148 -4.54 4.24 4.17
CA PHE A 148 -5.29 3.00 4.09
C PHE A 148 -4.83 2.16 2.90
N HIS A 149 -4.96 0.84 3.03
CA HIS A 149 -5.04 -0.02 1.85
C HIS A 149 -6.12 0.55 0.91
N SER A 150 -5.75 0.79 -0.34
CA SER A 150 -6.53 1.61 -1.28
C SER A 150 -6.89 0.80 -2.53
N PRO A 151 -7.84 -0.15 -2.45
CA PRO A 151 -8.27 -0.91 -3.63
C PRO A 151 -9.04 -0.02 -4.62
N TYR A 152 -9.76 0.98 -4.10
CA TYR A 152 -10.35 2.09 -4.85
C TYR A 152 -10.65 3.23 -3.88
N ASN A 153 -10.64 4.47 -4.38
CA ASN A 153 -10.66 5.64 -3.49
C ASN A 153 -11.97 5.81 -2.69
N LYS A 154 -13.12 5.34 -3.22
CA LYS A 154 -14.38 5.42 -2.48
C LYS A 154 -14.33 4.61 -1.17
N LEU A 155 -13.67 3.45 -1.14
CA LEU A 155 -13.50 2.68 0.10
C LEU A 155 -12.64 3.43 1.12
N VAL A 156 -11.62 4.16 0.67
CA VAL A 156 -10.77 4.99 1.56
C VAL A 156 -11.59 6.09 2.23
N GLN A 157 -12.48 6.75 1.49
CA GLN A 157 -13.42 7.75 2.04
C GLN A 157 -14.36 7.12 3.09
N LYS A 158 -14.93 5.94 2.78
CA LYS A 158 -15.76 5.17 3.73
C LYS A 158 -14.97 4.79 4.98
N SER A 159 -13.72 4.36 4.83
CA SER A 159 -12.86 3.91 5.92
C SER A 159 -12.62 5.03 6.93
N PHE A 160 -12.23 6.22 6.45
CA PHE A 160 -12.01 7.34 7.35
C PHE A 160 -13.31 7.82 8.00
N GLY A 161 -14.43 7.88 7.25
CA GLY A 161 -15.75 8.13 7.83
C GLY A 161 -16.11 7.12 8.92
N ARG A 162 -15.76 5.84 8.74
CA ARG A 162 -15.97 4.80 9.75
C ARG A 162 -15.15 5.04 11.01
N LEU A 163 -13.91 5.55 10.90
CA LEU A 163 -13.13 5.94 12.09
C LEU A 163 -13.79 7.09 12.87
N VAL A 164 -14.34 8.09 12.16
CA VAL A 164 -15.13 9.17 12.80
C VAL A 164 -16.33 8.60 13.54
N PHE A 165 -17.05 7.64 12.95
CA PHE A 165 -18.15 6.97 13.63
C PHE A 165 -17.70 6.17 14.87
N ASN A 166 -16.54 5.49 14.81
CA ASN A 166 -15.98 4.82 15.98
C ASN A 166 -15.63 5.80 17.11
N ASP A 167 -15.07 6.96 16.77
CA ASP A 167 -14.83 8.04 17.74
C ASP A 167 -16.13 8.56 18.35
N PHE A 168 -17.21 8.69 17.56
CA PHE A 168 -18.54 9.04 18.06
C PHE A 168 -19.07 8.01 19.05
N VAL A 169 -19.04 6.72 18.70
CA VAL A 169 -19.49 5.64 19.59
C VAL A 169 -18.67 5.59 20.89
N ARG A 170 -17.39 5.97 20.83
CA ARG A 170 -16.49 6.05 21.99
C ARG A 170 -16.57 7.36 22.76
N ASN A 171 -17.44 8.30 22.35
CA ASN A 171 -17.53 9.66 22.90
C ASN A 171 -16.17 10.39 22.93
N ALA A 172 -15.37 10.22 21.88
CA ALA A 172 -14.04 10.81 21.80
C ALA A 172 -14.08 12.33 21.61
N SER A 173 -13.04 13.02 22.09
CA SER A 173 -12.93 14.49 22.05
C SER A 173 -12.85 15.08 20.63
N SER A 174 -12.62 14.25 19.61
CA SER A 174 -12.61 14.65 18.20
C SER A 174 -14.01 14.96 17.64
N ILE A 175 -15.07 14.59 18.36
CA ILE A 175 -16.45 14.71 17.89
C ILE A 175 -17.13 15.91 18.54
N ASP A 176 -17.34 16.95 17.75
CA ASP A 176 -18.08 18.15 18.15
C ASP A 176 -19.60 17.93 18.24
N GLU A 177 -20.33 18.90 18.80
CA GLU A 177 -21.79 18.78 18.98
C GLU A 177 -22.55 18.62 17.66
N THR A 178 -22.11 19.28 16.59
CA THR A 178 -22.72 19.13 15.26
C THR A 178 -22.55 17.72 14.70
N ALA A 179 -21.38 17.11 14.92
CA ALA A 179 -21.10 15.73 14.56
C ALA A 179 -21.94 14.76 15.41
N LYS A 180 -22.06 15.01 16.72
CA LYS A 180 -22.91 14.20 17.62
C LYS A 180 -24.37 14.22 17.16
N GLU A 181 -24.94 15.38 16.88
CA GLU A 181 -26.33 15.51 16.40
C GLU A 181 -26.56 14.72 15.10
N LYS A 182 -25.63 14.80 14.15
CA LYS A 182 -25.75 14.10 12.86
C LYS A 182 -25.59 12.58 12.97
N LEU A 183 -24.81 12.10 13.93
CA LEU A 183 -24.53 10.67 14.11
C LEU A 183 -25.44 10.00 15.16
N ALA A 184 -26.08 10.77 16.04
CA ALA A 184 -27.01 10.29 17.07
C ALA A 184 -28.08 9.32 16.57
N PRO A 185 -28.73 9.52 15.39
CA PRO A 185 -29.72 8.58 14.86
C PRO A 185 -29.18 7.16 14.60
N PHE A 186 -27.86 7.00 14.51
CA PHE A 186 -27.20 5.74 14.19
C PHE A 186 -26.48 5.09 15.39
N SER A 187 -26.59 5.68 16.59
CA SER A 187 -25.86 5.27 17.79
C SER A 187 -26.13 3.83 18.26
N THR A 188 -27.30 3.29 17.94
CA THR A 188 -27.69 1.91 18.28
C THR A 188 -27.29 0.88 17.22
N LEU A 189 -26.87 1.31 16.03
CA LEU A 189 -26.46 0.39 14.97
C LEU A 189 -25.12 -0.25 15.32
N SER A 190 -25.07 -1.58 15.22
CA SER A 190 -23.85 -2.35 15.46
C SER A 190 -23.71 -3.48 14.44
N GLY A 191 -22.52 -4.09 14.37
CA GLY A 191 -22.26 -5.22 13.48
C GLY A 191 -22.71 -4.97 12.03
N ASP A 192 -23.32 -6.00 11.44
CA ASP A 192 -23.77 -6.01 10.04
C ASP A 192 -24.74 -4.90 9.69
N GLU A 193 -25.63 -4.51 10.61
CA GLU A 193 -26.58 -3.42 10.39
C GLU A 193 -25.83 -2.11 10.13
N SER A 194 -24.78 -1.85 10.91
CA SER A 194 -23.96 -0.65 10.74
C SER A 194 -23.11 -0.69 9.47
N TYR A 195 -22.59 -1.86 9.06
CA TYR A 195 -21.75 -1.99 7.86
C TYR A 195 -22.54 -1.82 6.56
N GLN A 196 -23.83 -2.18 6.58
CA GLN A 196 -24.68 -2.16 5.39
C GLN A 196 -25.56 -0.90 5.29
N ASN A 197 -25.59 -0.07 6.35
CA ASN A 197 -26.42 1.13 6.37
C ASN A 197 -25.80 2.27 5.54
N ARG A 198 -26.44 2.59 4.41
CA ARG A 198 -26.01 3.65 3.49
C ARG A 198 -26.17 5.05 4.05
N ASP A 199 -27.12 5.29 4.94
CA ASP A 199 -27.36 6.61 5.51
C ASP A 199 -26.34 6.92 6.61
N LEU A 200 -25.96 5.92 7.40
CA LEU A 200 -24.79 6.00 8.28
C LEU A 200 -23.52 6.29 7.48
N GLU A 201 -23.30 5.60 6.35
CA GLU A 201 -22.14 5.87 5.48
C GLU A 201 -22.10 7.34 5.04
N LYS A 202 -23.22 7.86 4.53
CA LYS A 202 -23.33 9.26 4.06
C LYS A 202 -23.11 10.25 5.20
N ALA A 203 -23.76 10.05 6.34
CA ALA A 203 -23.64 10.93 7.50
C ALA A 203 -22.18 10.95 8.00
N SER A 204 -21.56 9.78 8.12
CA SER A 204 -20.16 9.64 8.54
C SER A 204 -19.21 10.33 7.56
N GLN A 205 -19.41 10.19 6.25
CA GLN A 205 -18.61 10.88 5.23
C GLN A 205 -18.81 12.40 5.27
N GLN A 206 -20.03 12.87 5.51
CA GLN A 206 -20.33 14.29 5.58
C GLN A 206 -19.64 14.93 6.79
N VAL A 207 -19.71 14.30 7.96
CA VAL A 207 -19.01 14.75 9.17
C VAL A 207 -17.50 14.69 8.98
N ALA A 208 -16.99 13.60 8.38
CA ALA A 208 -15.56 13.41 8.19
C ALA A 208 -14.94 14.29 7.10
N LYS A 209 -15.72 14.98 6.26
CA LYS A 209 -15.24 15.59 5.01
C LYS A 209 -14.02 16.51 5.19
N ALA A 210 -14.09 17.49 6.08
CA ALA A 210 -13.00 18.44 6.28
C ALA A 210 -11.73 17.74 6.81
N LEU A 211 -11.91 16.79 7.72
CA LEU A 211 -10.82 15.99 8.28
C LEU A 211 -10.24 15.02 7.25
N TYR A 212 -11.05 14.45 6.36
CA TYR A 212 -10.58 13.62 5.26
C TYR A 212 -9.70 14.42 4.30
N ASP A 213 -10.16 15.62 3.93
CA ASP A 213 -9.44 16.52 3.02
C ASP A 213 -8.06 16.91 3.62
N ALA A 214 -7.97 17.07 4.94
CA ALA A 214 -6.70 17.37 5.62
C ALA A 214 -5.81 16.13 5.86
N LYS A 215 -6.37 15.03 6.37
CA LYS A 215 -5.62 13.90 6.95
C LYS A 215 -5.45 12.71 6.02
N VAL A 216 -6.26 12.60 4.97
CA VAL A 216 -6.30 11.40 4.11
C VAL A 216 -6.12 11.73 2.63
N GLN A 217 -6.71 12.82 2.14
CA GLN A 217 -6.63 13.19 0.72
C GLN A 217 -5.18 13.25 0.18
N PRO A 218 -4.17 13.74 0.93
CA PRO A 218 -2.77 13.74 0.48
C PRO A 218 -2.18 12.34 0.21
N THR A 219 -2.81 11.28 0.70
CA THR A 219 -2.39 9.89 0.49
C THR A 219 -2.91 9.29 -0.82
N THR A 220 -3.75 10.01 -1.57
CA THR A 220 -4.59 9.39 -2.60
C THR A 220 -4.06 9.48 -4.04
N LEU A 221 -2.95 10.19 -4.27
CA LEU A 221 -2.44 10.47 -5.63
C LEU A 221 -2.15 9.19 -6.42
N ILE A 222 -1.21 8.36 -5.97
CA ILE A 222 -0.79 7.15 -6.69
C ILE A 222 -1.97 6.16 -6.80
N PRO A 223 -2.70 5.82 -5.71
CA PRO A 223 -3.84 4.91 -5.83
C PRO A 223 -4.91 5.37 -6.83
N LYS A 224 -5.22 6.67 -6.91
CA LYS A 224 -6.20 7.20 -7.88
C LYS A 224 -5.69 7.18 -9.31
N GLN A 225 -4.37 7.27 -9.52
CA GLN A 225 -3.76 7.32 -10.84
C GLN A 225 -3.37 5.95 -11.38
N VAL A 226 -3.16 4.95 -10.51
CA VAL A 226 -2.62 3.62 -10.87
C VAL A 226 -3.63 2.48 -10.63
N GLY A 227 -4.59 2.65 -9.73
CA GLY A 227 -5.55 1.60 -9.35
C GLY A 227 -5.05 0.71 -8.21
N ASN A 228 -5.66 -0.47 -8.04
CA ASN A 228 -5.30 -1.36 -6.93
C ASN A 228 -3.93 -2.01 -7.18
N MET A 229 -3.02 -1.87 -6.22
CA MET A 229 -1.68 -2.45 -6.27
C MET A 229 -1.49 -3.56 -5.22
N TYR A 230 -2.59 -4.16 -4.75
CA TYR A 230 -2.62 -5.19 -3.69
C TYR A 230 -1.66 -4.90 -2.53
N THR A 231 -0.61 -5.70 -2.33
CA THR A 231 0.33 -5.55 -1.20
C THR A 231 1.08 -4.23 -1.22
N ALA A 232 1.30 -3.63 -2.39
CA ALA A 232 1.94 -2.33 -2.53
C ALA A 232 0.96 -1.16 -2.34
N SER A 233 -0.37 -1.39 -2.31
CA SER A 233 -1.36 -0.31 -2.32
C SER A 233 -1.29 0.62 -1.10
N LEU A 234 -1.14 0.07 0.11
CA LEU A 234 -0.96 0.87 1.32
C LEU A 234 0.31 1.74 1.24
N TYR A 235 1.41 1.15 0.77
CA TYR A 235 2.69 1.82 0.67
C TYR A 235 2.74 2.84 -0.47
N ALA A 236 1.95 2.65 -1.53
CA ALA A 236 1.76 3.63 -2.58
C ALA A 236 0.95 4.83 -2.10
N ALA A 237 -0.05 4.58 -1.24
CA ALA A 237 -0.76 5.66 -0.57
C ALA A 237 0.17 6.44 0.38
N PHE A 238 1.05 5.74 1.10
CA PHE A 238 2.07 6.39 1.95
C PHE A 238 3.11 7.16 1.12
N ALA A 239 3.57 6.61 0.00
CA ALA A 239 4.45 7.31 -0.94
C ALA A 239 3.81 8.58 -1.51
N SER A 240 2.48 8.58 -1.70
CA SER A 240 1.73 9.79 -2.09
C SER A 240 1.76 10.85 -0.99
N LEU A 241 1.64 10.45 0.28
CA LEU A 241 1.77 11.37 1.42
C LEU A 241 3.16 12.00 1.45
N LEU A 242 4.22 11.19 1.36
CA LEU A 242 5.61 11.68 1.31
C LEU A 242 5.80 12.64 0.14
N HIS A 243 5.33 12.28 -1.06
CA HIS A 243 5.41 13.16 -2.23
C HIS A 243 4.74 14.51 -1.99
N ASN A 244 3.52 14.51 -1.45
CA ASN A 244 2.71 15.72 -1.30
C ASN A 244 3.09 16.58 -0.08
N LYS A 245 3.66 15.98 0.97
CA LYS A 245 3.78 16.60 2.30
C LYS A 245 5.14 16.45 2.98
N HIS A 246 6.18 15.93 2.33
CA HIS A 246 7.51 15.71 2.96
C HIS A 246 8.03 16.88 3.81
N THR A 247 7.83 18.13 3.40
CA THR A 247 8.27 19.33 4.15
C THR A 247 7.48 19.62 5.44
N GLU A 248 6.32 18.99 5.63
CA GLU A 248 5.41 19.22 6.76
C GLU A 248 5.33 18.00 7.71
N LEU A 249 6.04 16.90 7.39
CA LEU A 249 5.89 15.61 8.06
C LEU A 249 6.81 15.40 9.26
N ALA A 250 7.84 16.21 9.45
CA ALA A 250 8.71 16.12 10.62
C ALA A 250 7.92 16.32 11.93
N GLY A 251 8.10 15.41 12.89
CA GLY A 251 7.39 15.37 14.16
C GLY A 251 5.95 14.87 14.07
N LYS A 252 5.46 14.46 12.90
CA LYS A 252 4.07 14.02 12.72
C LYS A 252 3.89 12.54 12.97
N ARG A 253 2.70 12.17 13.45
CA ARG A 253 2.24 10.79 13.55
C ARG A 253 1.41 10.43 12.33
N VAL A 254 1.70 9.28 11.74
CA VAL A 254 0.97 8.72 10.60
C VAL A 254 0.43 7.36 11.00
N ILE A 255 -0.89 7.19 10.93
CA ILE A 255 -1.54 5.89 11.14
C ILE A 255 -1.70 5.19 9.78
N LEU A 256 -1.37 3.91 9.74
CA LEU A 256 -1.52 3.06 8.56
C LEU A 256 -2.47 1.91 8.88
N PHE A 257 -3.39 1.63 7.97
CA PHE A 257 -4.28 0.47 8.04
C PHE A 257 -4.05 -0.45 6.84
N SER A 258 -3.47 -1.62 7.11
CA SER A 258 -3.28 -2.69 6.14
C SER A 258 -4.38 -3.73 6.28
N TYR A 259 -4.90 -4.20 5.13
CA TYR A 259 -5.94 -5.21 5.04
C TYR A 259 -5.61 -6.17 3.92
N GLY A 260 -5.83 -7.46 4.13
CA GLY A 260 -5.90 -8.49 3.10
C GLY A 260 -7.06 -9.42 3.39
N SER A 261 -7.85 -9.74 2.35
CA SER A 261 -8.98 -10.68 2.42
C SER A 261 -8.58 -12.08 2.88
N GLY A 262 -9.56 -12.84 3.39
CA GLY A 262 -9.35 -14.17 3.96
C GLY A 262 -9.54 -14.34 5.49
N LEU A 263 -9.36 -13.37 6.38
CA LEU A 263 -8.76 -12.04 6.30
C LEU A 263 -7.69 -11.83 7.38
N THR A 264 -6.76 -10.92 7.09
CA THR A 264 -5.73 -10.44 8.01
C THR A 264 -5.58 -8.93 7.88
N ALA A 265 -5.60 -8.22 9.01
CA ALA A 265 -5.49 -6.77 9.02
C ALA A 265 -4.65 -6.26 10.20
N THR A 266 -4.04 -5.09 10.03
CA THR A 266 -3.36 -4.38 11.13
C THR A 266 -3.41 -2.88 10.90
N MET A 267 -3.80 -2.17 11.95
CA MET A 267 -3.55 -0.74 12.09
C MET A 267 -2.27 -0.52 12.90
N PHE A 268 -1.37 0.34 12.45
CA PHE A 268 -0.12 0.64 13.14
C PHE A 268 0.28 2.10 12.95
N SER A 269 1.15 2.60 13.83
CA SER A 269 1.58 4.00 13.83
C SER A 269 3.05 4.15 13.49
N LEU A 270 3.36 5.22 12.76
CA LEU A 270 4.70 5.69 12.46
C LEU A 270 4.90 7.10 13.01
N ARG A 271 6.10 7.38 13.51
CA ARG A 271 6.56 8.72 13.87
C ARG A 271 7.59 9.17 12.84
N LEU A 272 7.32 10.32 12.22
CA LEU A 272 8.18 10.85 11.16
C LEU A 272 9.10 11.92 11.74
N ASN A 273 10.34 11.92 11.29
CA ASN A 273 11.39 12.88 11.59
C ASN A 273 12.07 13.28 10.29
N GLU A 274 12.74 14.43 10.23
CA GLU A 274 13.38 14.88 8.98
C GLU A 274 14.41 13.88 8.46
N GLY A 275 15.12 13.20 9.36
CA GLY A 275 16.24 12.32 9.05
C GLY A 275 17.47 13.08 8.58
N GLN A 276 18.44 12.35 8.02
CA GLN A 276 19.67 12.91 7.45
C GLN A 276 19.92 12.26 6.10
N HIS A 277 20.48 12.99 5.14
CA HIS A 277 20.82 12.43 3.83
C HIS A 277 21.75 11.20 3.99
N PRO A 278 21.50 10.07 3.28
CA PRO A 278 20.51 9.88 2.22
C PRO A 278 19.10 9.53 2.70
N PHE A 279 18.91 9.23 3.98
CA PHE A 279 17.64 8.82 4.58
C PHE A 279 16.88 10.00 5.19
N SER A 280 16.59 11.03 4.39
CA SER A 280 15.71 12.13 4.79
C SER A 280 14.38 12.10 4.04
N LEU A 281 13.32 12.64 4.63
CA LEU A 281 11.99 12.69 4.00
C LEU A 281 12.04 13.41 2.64
N SER A 282 12.78 14.52 2.60
CA SER A 282 13.00 15.32 1.40
C SER A 282 13.73 14.53 0.30
N ASN A 283 14.78 13.78 0.65
CA ASN A 283 15.50 12.97 -0.33
C ASN A 283 14.66 11.77 -0.81
N ILE A 284 13.92 11.13 0.08
CA ILE A 284 12.99 10.04 -0.29
C ILE A 284 11.96 10.53 -1.32
N ALA A 285 11.33 11.69 -1.07
CA ALA A 285 10.37 12.27 -2.00
C ALA A 285 10.99 12.59 -3.38
N SER A 286 12.21 13.14 -3.38
CA SER A 286 12.99 13.44 -4.59
C SER A 286 13.30 12.17 -5.40
N VAL A 287 13.90 11.16 -4.75
CA VAL A 287 14.32 9.90 -5.38
C VAL A 287 13.12 9.13 -5.94
N MET A 288 11.98 9.15 -5.24
CA MET A 288 10.77 8.50 -5.74
C MET A 288 10.28 9.10 -7.06
N ASN A 289 10.47 10.41 -7.27
CA ASN A 289 10.08 11.16 -8.47
C ASN A 289 8.68 10.79 -9.00
N VAL A 290 7.68 10.82 -8.10
CA VAL A 290 6.32 10.38 -8.40
C VAL A 290 5.72 11.20 -9.55
N ALA A 291 5.85 12.52 -9.52
CA ALA A 291 5.34 13.40 -10.56
C ALA A 291 5.96 13.11 -11.93
N GLY A 292 7.29 12.92 -12.00
CA GLY A 292 7.97 12.56 -13.24
C GLY A 292 7.49 11.22 -13.80
N LYS A 293 7.35 10.21 -12.95
CA LYS A 293 6.85 8.87 -13.34
C LYS A 293 5.41 8.92 -13.85
N LEU A 294 4.53 9.69 -13.21
CA LEU A 294 3.14 9.84 -13.66
C LEU A 294 3.02 10.56 -15.01
N LYS A 295 3.88 11.56 -15.26
CA LYS A 295 3.94 12.31 -16.52
C LYS A 295 4.49 11.47 -17.67
N ALA A 296 5.39 10.52 -17.39
CA ALA A 296 6.03 9.67 -18.40
C ALA A 296 5.19 8.45 -18.82
N ARG A 297 3.93 8.35 -18.39
CA ARG A 297 3.06 7.22 -18.76
C ARG A 297 2.59 7.31 -20.20
N HIS A 298 2.23 6.15 -20.74
CA HIS A 298 1.65 6.01 -22.07
C HIS A 298 0.21 5.55 -21.94
N GLU A 299 -0.70 6.29 -22.54
CA GLU A 299 -2.11 5.94 -22.58
C GLU A 299 -2.38 4.91 -23.69
N PHE A 300 -3.30 3.99 -23.40
CA PHE A 300 -3.80 3.02 -24.37
C PHE A 300 -5.32 3.19 -24.49
N ALA A 301 -5.84 3.11 -25.72
CA ALA A 301 -7.27 3.01 -25.95
C ALA A 301 -7.84 1.76 -25.24
N PRO A 302 -9.07 1.82 -24.69
CA PRO A 302 -9.67 0.70 -23.95
C PRO A 302 -9.67 -0.63 -24.71
N GLU A 303 -9.87 -0.60 -26.03
CA GLU A 303 -9.87 -1.79 -26.89
C GLU A 303 -8.50 -2.48 -26.86
N LYS A 304 -7.42 -1.69 -27.00
CA LYS A 304 -6.06 -2.20 -26.95
C LYS A 304 -5.70 -2.70 -25.55
N PHE A 305 -6.19 -2.07 -24.50
CA PHE A 305 -6.04 -2.56 -23.13
C PHE A 305 -6.71 -3.93 -22.94
N VAL A 306 -7.93 -4.12 -23.45
CA VAL A 306 -8.65 -5.40 -23.40
C VAL A 306 -7.91 -6.49 -24.17
N ASP A 307 -7.36 -6.17 -25.35
CA ASP A 307 -6.56 -7.14 -26.12
C ASP A 307 -5.28 -7.55 -25.38
N ILE A 308 -4.62 -6.61 -24.69
CA ILE A 308 -3.48 -6.91 -23.81
C ILE A 308 -3.91 -7.84 -22.67
N LEU A 309 -5.06 -7.61 -22.03
CA LEU A 309 -5.56 -8.49 -20.97
C LEU A 309 -5.79 -9.93 -21.47
N LYS A 310 -6.41 -10.08 -22.65
CA LYS A 310 -6.58 -11.40 -23.28
C LYS A 310 -5.23 -12.07 -23.54
N LEU A 311 -4.24 -11.33 -24.03
CA LEU A 311 -2.89 -11.88 -24.22
C LEU A 311 -2.27 -12.33 -22.90
N MET A 312 -2.43 -11.55 -21.82
CA MET A 312 -1.91 -11.90 -20.50
C MET A 312 -2.58 -13.16 -19.94
N GLU A 313 -3.89 -13.33 -20.15
CA GLU A 313 -4.62 -14.55 -19.79
C GLU A 313 -4.03 -15.79 -20.49
N HIS A 314 -3.70 -15.71 -21.78
CA HIS A 314 -3.04 -16.81 -22.50
C HIS A 314 -1.63 -17.12 -21.98
N ARG A 315 -0.94 -16.12 -21.42
CA ARG A 315 0.41 -16.28 -20.86
C ARG A 315 0.42 -16.75 -19.41
N TYR A 316 -0.69 -16.62 -18.70
CA TYR A 316 -0.80 -17.05 -17.32
C TYR A 316 -0.67 -18.58 -17.23
N GLY A 317 0.33 -19.05 -16.47
CA GLY A 317 0.62 -20.49 -16.35
C GLY A 317 1.15 -21.17 -17.62
N ALA A 318 1.44 -20.41 -18.69
CA ALA A 318 1.97 -20.94 -19.94
C ALA A 318 3.50 -21.11 -19.91
N LYS A 319 4.02 -21.83 -20.91
CA LYS A 319 5.45 -22.10 -21.13
C LYS A 319 5.77 -22.10 -22.61
N ASP A 320 7.06 -22.17 -22.94
CA ASP A 320 7.57 -22.26 -24.32
C ASP A 320 7.11 -21.10 -25.22
N PHE A 321 7.35 -19.87 -24.77
CA PHE A 321 7.06 -18.68 -25.56
C PHE A 321 8.12 -17.60 -25.38
N VAL A 322 8.33 -16.83 -26.45
CA VAL A 322 9.15 -15.62 -26.48
C VAL A 322 8.21 -14.41 -26.52
N THR A 323 8.50 -13.36 -25.74
CA THR A 323 7.72 -12.12 -25.78
C THR A 323 8.05 -11.32 -27.03
N SER A 324 7.25 -10.30 -27.37
CA SER A 324 7.51 -9.45 -28.55
C SER A 324 8.82 -8.64 -28.45
N LYS A 325 9.47 -8.62 -27.27
CA LYS A 325 10.68 -7.85 -26.94
C LYS A 325 10.59 -6.34 -27.20
N ASP A 326 9.41 -5.83 -27.56
CA ASP A 326 9.16 -4.39 -27.68
C ASP A 326 9.23 -3.76 -26.29
N CYS A 327 10.30 -2.99 -26.07
CA CYS A 327 10.56 -2.24 -24.85
C CYS A 327 10.53 -0.72 -25.10
N SER A 328 9.98 -0.27 -26.24
CA SER A 328 9.96 1.14 -26.64
C SER A 328 9.35 2.04 -25.57
N LEU A 329 8.24 1.61 -24.97
CA LEU A 329 7.50 2.32 -23.93
C LEU A 329 8.09 2.21 -22.51
N LEU A 330 9.06 1.32 -22.29
CA LEU A 330 9.68 1.17 -20.96
C LEU A 330 10.73 2.25 -20.73
N ALA A 331 10.87 2.74 -19.51
CA ALA A 331 11.98 3.63 -19.19
C ALA A 331 13.32 2.88 -19.25
N SER A 332 14.41 3.60 -19.55
CA SER A 332 15.78 3.08 -19.45
C SER A 332 16.03 2.40 -18.10
N GLY A 333 16.70 1.24 -18.10
CA GLY A 333 16.98 0.48 -16.90
C GLY A 333 15.85 -0.43 -16.41
N THR A 334 14.67 -0.40 -17.05
CA THR A 334 13.55 -1.30 -16.70
C THR A 334 13.87 -2.74 -17.06
N TYR A 335 13.61 -3.67 -16.13
CA TYR A 335 13.67 -5.10 -16.39
C TYR A 335 12.38 -5.59 -17.06
N TYR A 336 12.51 -6.52 -18.01
CA TYR A 336 11.38 -7.09 -18.73
C TYR A 336 11.59 -8.58 -19.03
N LEU A 337 10.49 -9.33 -19.13
CA LEU A 337 10.48 -10.75 -19.47
C LEU A 337 10.78 -10.93 -20.96
N THR A 338 11.81 -11.71 -21.30
CA THR A 338 12.16 -12.02 -22.69
C THR A 338 11.48 -13.30 -23.16
N GLU A 339 11.51 -14.35 -22.35
CA GLU A 339 10.96 -15.66 -22.69
C GLU A 339 10.68 -16.52 -21.45
N VAL A 340 9.84 -17.53 -21.66
CA VAL A 340 9.58 -18.64 -20.75
C VAL A 340 9.82 -19.92 -21.52
N ASP A 341 10.76 -20.75 -21.08
CA ASP A 341 11.10 -21.97 -21.81
C ASP A 341 10.17 -23.15 -21.50
N THR A 342 10.46 -24.32 -22.07
CA THR A 342 9.68 -25.57 -21.93
C THR A 342 9.63 -26.14 -20.49
N MET A 343 10.47 -25.61 -19.59
CA MET A 343 10.53 -25.96 -18.17
C MET A 343 10.03 -24.83 -17.25
N TYR A 344 9.28 -23.86 -17.79
CA TYR A 344 8.76 -22.70 -17.07
C TYR A 344 9.83 -21.74 -16.52
N ARG A 345 11.10 -21.88 -16.92
CA ARG A 345 12.16 -20.97 -16.45
C ARG A 345 11.98 -19.64 -17.16
N ARG A 346 12.04 -18.55 -16.39
CA ARG A 346 11.82 -17.19 -16.87
C ARG A 346 13.14 -16.47 -17.06
N PHE A 347 13.30 -15.83 -18.22
CA PHE A 347 14.49 -15.07 -18.56
C PHE A 347 14.15 -13.59 -18.67
N TYR A 348 15.03 -12.75 -18.14
CA TYR A 348 14.82 -11.31 -18.06
C TYR A 348 16.01 -10.57 -18.66
N ALA A 349 15.70 -9.45 -19.31
CA ALA A 349 16.69 -8.48 -19.78
C ALA A 349 16.40 -7.10 -19.18
N GLN A 350 17.40 -6.21 -19.24
CA GLN A 350 17.27 -4.83 -18.80
C GLN A 350 17.34 -3.92 -20.04
N LYS A 351 16.38 -2.99 -20.18
CA LYS A 351 16.46 -1.98 -21.25
C LYS A 351 17.71 -1.14 -21.04
N ALA A 352 18.56 -1.07 -22.08
CA ALA A 352 19.79 -0.29 -22.03
C ALA A 352 19.53 1.15 -21.59
N VAL A 353 20.40 1.68 -20.74
CA VAL A 353 20.44 3.12 -20.48
C VAL A 353 20.99 3.76 -21.74
N GLY A 354 20.17 4.53 -22.46
CA GLY A 354 20.65 5.26 -23.62
C GLY A 354 21.87 6.10 -23.23
N ASN A 355 23.02 5.85 -23.86
CA ASN A 355 24.18 6.72 -23.71
C ASN A 355 23.79 8.11 -24.22
N THR A 356 23.61 9.08 -23.33
CA THR A 356 23.91 10.46 -23.66
C THR A 356 25.40 10.51 -23.94
N VAL A 357 25.77 10.46 -25.22
CA VAL A 357 27.09 10.86 -25.69
C VAL A 357 27.16 12.37 -25.49
N GLU A 358 27.59 12.82 -24.32
CA GLU A 358 28.28 14.10 -24.23
C GLU A 358 29.68 13.88 -24.76
N ASN A 359 29.94 14.39 -25.97
CA ASN A 359 31.28 14.62 -26.48
C ASN A 359 31.99 15.62 -25.53
N GLY A 360 32.59 15.10 -24.47
CA GLY A 360 33.54 15.80 -23.63
C GLY A 360 34.82 14.98 -23.60
N SER A 361 35.82 15.42 -24.36
CA SER A 361 37.17 14.84 -24.33
C SER A 361 37.73 14.91 -22.91
N LEU A 362 37.75 13.80 -22.19
CA LEU A 362 38.60 13.65 -21.01
C LEU A 362 39.99 13.29 -21.51
N ALA A 363 40.84 14.32 -21.59
CA ALA A 363 42.27 14.15 -21.73
C ALA A 363 42.81 13.46 -20.46
N ASN A 364 43.39 12.27 -20.64
CA ASN A 364 44.20 11.62 -19.62
C ASN A 364 45.45 12.48 -19.35
N GLY A 365 45.51 13.09 -18.17
CA GLY A 365 46.74 13.67 -17.62
C GLY A 365 47.32 12.73 -16.58
N HIS A 366 48.29 11.91 -16.99
CA HIS A 366 49.26 11.32 -16.09
C HIS A 366 50.39 12.32 -15.85
N SER A 367 50.52 12.80 -14.62
CA SER A 367 51.78 13.06 -13.90
C SER A 367 51.45 13.48 -12.47
#